data_AF-A0A2U2HL91-F1
#
_entry.id   AF-A0A2U2HL91-F1
#
_cell.length_a   1.000
_cell.length_b   1.000
_cell.length_c   1.000
_cell.angle_alpha   90.00
_cell.angle_beta   90.00
_cell.angle_gamma   90.00
#
_symmetry.space_group_name_H-M   'P 1'
#
loop_
_entity.id
_entity.type
_entity.pdbx_description
1 polymer ?
#
loop_
_entity_poly.entity_id
_entity_poly.type
_entity_poly.pdbx_seq_one_letter_code
_entity_poly.pdbx_strand_id
1 'polypeptide(L)'
;MLGTVRSTGDRGNILLRSNELIEATSADLALRADLLSSNGNISLLSTDSLLLDDMTAAAPSVGASKLGKTIDLLAADNISMEGLAQLLTNNGNIRLESTAGSSTIGIVNAGTGMAGGNISIVAGTAIVDAQLDDGPNATVNLLSYGLRLSAGTSIGAAGFVIETEVSTLAASLAAGSAFFAEKDGLSLGTVGPLAVNRVDSTGASAPVSDAAMSGITTSSGFGVQLASGGNVSVDQALGMDGGHVRLEIAGTLTVNATLGNASGSGSISVLATGTISLSSLGRLVTGGGTIDVASSAGAVDMQGGALAQTDGANIRFQAASGITLGLLDARSAA
;
A
#
# COMPACT_ATOMS: atom_id res chain seq x y z
N MET A 1 -0.85 24.54 25.95
CA MET A 1 -0.06 24.75 24.73
C MET A 1 0.79 23.51 24.57
N LEU A 2 0.38 22.57 23.72
CA LEU A 2 1.24 21.47 23.33
C LEU A 2 2.41 22.10 22.54
N GLY A 3 3.65 21.82 22.94
CA GLY A 3 4.82 22.51 22.42
C GLY A 3 5.34 21.86 21.14
N THR A 4 5.67 22.64 20.12
CA THR A 4 6.34 22.14 18.90
C THR A 4 7.84 21.98 19.14
N VAL A 5 8.41 20.83 18.76
CA VAL A 5 9.86 20.68 18.62
C VAL A 5 10.24 21.03 17.18
N ARG A 6 11.09 22.05 16.99
CA ARG A 6 11.51 22.49 15.66
C ARG A 6 13.03 22.64 15.57
N SER A 7 13.62 22.05 14.54
CA SER A 7 15.02 22.26 14.15
C SER A 7 15.12 23.14 12.90
N THR A 8 15.71 24.33 13.02
CA THR A 8 15.78 25.35 11.95
C THR A 8 17.19 25.66 11.45
N GLY A 9 18.23 24.96 11.93
CA GLY A 9 19.62 25.19 11.49
C GLY A 9 19.92 24.65 10.10
N ASP A 10 21.10 24.97 9.54
CA ASP A 10 21.57 24.51 8.21
C ASP A 10 21.74 22.98 8.11
N ARG A 11 21.85 22.33 9.28
CA ARG A 11 21.66 20.89 9.53
C ARG A 11 20.63 20.75 10.65
N GLY A 12 19.92 19.63 10.71
CA GLY A 12 18.86 19.49 11.71
C GLY A 12 18.25 18.10 11.81
N ASN A 13 19.07 17.05 11.76
CA ASN A 13 18.56 15.71 12.03
C ASN A 13 17.92 15.68 13.43
N ILE A 14 16.78 15.01 13.55
CA ILE A 14 16.10 14.80 14.83
C ILE A 14 16.03 13.31 15.09
N LEU A 15 16.45 12.89 16.28
CA LEU A 15 16.24 11.56 16.81
C LEU A 15 15.42 11.66 18.09
N LEU A 16 14.28 10.97 18.14
CA LEU A 16 13.62 10.60 19.38
C LEU A 16 13.74 9.09 19.53
N ARG A 17 14.23 8.64 20.68
CA ARG A 17 14.45 7.22 20.94
C ARG A 17 14.09 6.86 22.37
N SER A 18 13.30 5.81 22.56
CA SER A 18 13.19 5.10 23.83
C SER A 18 14.11 3.88 23.82
N ASN A 19 14.53 3.46 25.01
CA ASN A 19 15.30 2.25 25.23
C ASN A 19 14.89 1.68 26.58
N GLU A 20 14.90 0.36 26.69
CA GLU A 20 14.88 -0.35 27.96
C GLU A 20 16.10 -1.25 28.13
N LEU A 21 16.40 -1.57 29.40
CA LEU A 21 17.48 -2.48 29.78
C LEU A 21 16.97 -3.89 30.09
N ILE A 22 15.67 -4.05 30.32
CA ILE A 22 14.98 -5.28 30.70
C ILE A 22 13.60 -5.24 30.07
N GLU A 23 13.22 -6.28 29.33
CA GLU A 23 11.95 -6.49 28.57
C GLU A 23 10.65 -6.48 29.40
N ALA A 24 10.65 -5.83 30.57
CA ALA A 24 9.51 -5.77 31.49
C ALA A 24 9.05 -4.33 31.75
N THR A 25 9.67 -3.34 31.13
CA THR A 25 9.39 -1.91 31.38
C THR A 25 8.82 -1.26 30.13
N SER A 26 7.60 -0.72 30.20
CA SER A 26 7.07 0.06 29.08
C SER A 26 8.05 1.16 28.68
N ALA A 27 8.54 1.05 27.45
CA ALA A 27 9.48 1.95 26.79
C ALA A 27 8.84 2.54 25.53
N ASP A 28 7.58 2.91 25.63
CA ASP A 28 6.85 3.56 24.54
C ASP A 28 7.41 4.96 24.25
N LEU A 29 7.32 5.35 22.98
CA LEU A 29 7.54 6.73 22.56
C LEU A 29 6.18 7.36 22.20
N ALA A 30 5.73 8.34 22.97
CA ALA A 30 4.51 9.08 22.67
C ALA A 30 4.83 10.50 22.21
N LEU A 31 4.50 10.81 20.95
CA LEU A 31 4.56 12.14 20.37
C LEU A 31 3.16 12.77 20.40
N ARG A 32 3.02 13.82 21.21
CA ARG A 32 1.74 14.53 21.43
C ARG A 32 1.70 15.94 20.85
N ALA A 33 2.66 16.25 19.97
CA ALA A 33 2.83 17.57 19.39
C ALA A 33 3.66 17.49 18.11
N ASP A 34 3.77 18.62 17.42
CA ASP A 34 4.54 18.70 16.18
C ASP A 34 6.05 18.49 16.37
N LEU A 35 6.65 17.74 15.45
CA LEU A 35 8.08 17.49 15.33
C LEU A 35 8.57 17.87 13.93
N LEU A 36 9.23 19.01 13.79
CA LEU A 36 9.56 19.58 12.49
C LEU A 36 11.07 19.78 12.30
N SER A 37 11.63 19.24 11.22
CA SER A 37 12.98 19.54 10.76
C SER A 37 12.95 20.32 9.45
N SER A 38 13.52 21.53 9.46
CA SER A 38 13.62 22.35 8.26
C SER A 38 14.69 21.88 7.28
N ASN A 39 15.71 21.15 7.73
CA ASN A 39 16.89 20.80 6.91
C ASN A 39 17.43 19.38 7.08
N GLY A 40 16.89 18.57 7.99
CA GLY A 40 17.40 17.24 8.33
C GLY A 40 16.35 16.14 8.20
N ASN A 41 16.81 14.91 8.44
CA ASN A 41 15.97 13.72 8.53
C ASN A 41 15.38 13.60 9.94
N ILE A 42 14.32 12.82 10.08
CA ILE A 42 13.69 12.56 11.38
C ILE A 42 13.64 11.05 11.61
N SER A 43 14.09 10.59 12.77
CA SER A 43 13.97 9.20 13.21
C SER A 43 13.26 9.10 14.57
N LEU A 44 12.23 8.26 14.65
CA LEU A 44 11.50 7.94 15.88
C LEU A 44 11.67 6.43 16.11
N LEU A 45 12.46 6.07 17.12
CA LEU A 45 12.87 4.68 17.38
C LEU A 45 12.36 4.25 18.76
N SER A 46 11.34 3.39 18.81
CA SER A 46 10.79 2.83 20.04
C SER A 46 11.23 1.39 20.25
N THR A 47 11.63 1.03 21.47
CA THR A 47 11.80 -0.39 21.86
C THR A 47 10.49 -1.10 22.13
N ASP A 48 9.38 -0.37 22.29
CA ASP A 48 8.05 -0.94 22.44
C ASP A 48 7.13 -0.37 21.35
N SER A 49 6.09 0.38 21.71
CA SER A 49 5.18 1.03 20.78
C SER A 49 5.54 2.49 20.54
N LEU A 50 5.11 3.02 19.41
CA LEU A 50 5.19 4.42 19.02
C LEU A 50 3.77 4.97 18.86
N LEU A 51 3.45 6.05 19.57
CA LEU A 51 2.15 6.71 19.52
C LEU A 51 2.30 8.13 18.97
N LEU A 52 1.57 8.46 17.90
CA LEU A 52 1.39 9.81 17.37
C LEU A 52 -0.07 10.21 17.60
N ASP A 53 -0.32 10.80 18.77
CA ASP A 53 -1.65 11.15 19.26
C ASP A 53 -1.53 12.32 20.24
N ASP A 54 -2.12 13.45 19.88
CA ASP A 54 -2.10 14.65 20.70
C ASP A 54 -3.13 14.65 21.85
N MET A 55 -3.97 13.62 21.93
CA MET A 55 -5.07 13.39 22.87
C MET A 55 -6.16 14.47 22.82
N THR A 56 -6.21 15.26 21.76
CA THR A 56 -7.16 16.35 21.58
C THR A 56 -7.87 16.23 20.22
N ALA A 57 -8.45 17.33 19.75
CA ALA A 57 -9.13 17.38 18.44
C ALA A 57 -8.19 17.85 17.31
N ALA A 58 -6.98 18.33 17.64
CA ALA A 58 -5.94 18.56 16.65
C ALA A 58 -5.22 17.23 16.37
N ALA A 59 -4.17 17.25 15.56
CA ALA A 59 -3.33 16.07 15.39
C ALA A 59 -1.86 16.45 15.21
N PRO A 60 -0.91 15.64 15.72
CA PRO A 60 0.51 15.94 15.63
C PRO A 60 1.01 15.72 14.21
N SER A 61 1.95 16.57 13.80
CA SER A 61 2.68 16.41 12.54
C SER A 61 4.16 16.13 12.76
N VAL A 62 4.70 15.16 12.03
CA VAL A 62 6.14 14.93 11.89
C VAL A 62 6.56 15.34 10.49
N GLY A 63 7.42 16.35 10.37
CA GLY A 63 7.70 17.01 9.10
C GLY A 63 9.17 17.21 8.78
N ALA A 64 9.66 16.64 7.68
CA ALA A 64 10.99 16.90 7.13
C ALA A 64 10.87 17.77 5.86
N SER A 65 11.01 19.08 6.01
CA SER A 65 10.56 20.06 4.99
C SER A 65 11.52 20.26 3.81
N LYS A 66 12.80 19.92 3.96
CA LYS A 66 13.78 20.05 2.88
C LYS A 66 13.64 18.90 1.89
N LEU A 67 13.75 19.24 0.60
CA LEU A 67 13.65 18.28 -0.51
C LEU A 67 14.52 17.03 -0.25
N GLY A 68 13.90 15.86 -0.36
CA GLY A 68 14.54 14.55 -0.25
C GLY A 68 14.95 14.14 1.17
N LYS A 69 14.58 14.90 2.22
CA LYS A 69 14.79 14.47 3.60
C LYS A 69 13.73 13.48 4.04
N THR A 70 14.15 12.50 4.82
CA THR A 70 13.39 11.29 5.07
C THR A 70 12.86 11.24 6.50
N ILE A 71 11.77 10.51 6.68
CA ILE A 71 11.22 10.16 7.99
C ILE A 71 11.32 8.65 8.15
N ASP A 72 11.75 8.19 9.32
CA ASP A 72 11.90 6.78 9.65
C ASP A 72 11.34 6.49 11.05
N LEU A 73 10.29 5.68 11.10
CA LEU A 73 9.65 5.21 12.32
C LEU A 73 9.96 3.72 12.48
N LEU A 74 10.44 3.34 13.66
CA LEU A 74 10.69 1.96 14.04
C LEU A 74 10.12 1.73 15.44
N ALA A 75 9.28 0.71 15.60
CA ALA A 75 8.74 0.24 16.87
C ALA A 75 8.86 -1.29 16.91
N ALA A 76 9.20 -1.85 18.08
CA ALA A 76 9.20 -3.31 18.22
C ALA A 76 7.77 -3.85 18.18
N ASP A 77 6.84 -3.15 18.81
CA ASP A 77 5.43 -3.50 18.85
C ASP A 77 4.65 -2.71 17.80
N ASN A 78 3.82 -1.75 18.21
CA ASN A 78 2.88 -1.06 17.33
C ASN A 78 3.34 0.35 16.98
N ILE A 79 3.04 0.80 15.78
CA ILE A 79 2.96 2.23 15.44
C ILE A 79 1.48 2.58 15.41
N SER A 80 1.05 3.55 16.23
CA SER A 80 -0.33 4.01 16.30
C SER A 80 -0.40 5.51 16.06
N MET A 81 -0.97 5.89 14.92
CA MET A 81 -1.32 7.28 14.61
C MET A 81 -2.81 7.49 14.90
N GLU A 82 -3.18 8.67 15.42
CA GLU A 82 -4.58 9.10 15.31
C GLU A 82 -4.92 9.49 13.87
N GLY A 83 -6.20 9.47 13.51
CA GLY A 83 -6.66 9.57 12.11
C GLY A 83 -6.13 10.78 11.33
N LEU A 84 -5.98 11.93 11.98
CA LEU A 84 -5.49 13.14 11.31
C LEU A 84 -3.99 13.40 11.54
N ALA A 85 -3.27 12.54 12.27
CA ALA A 85 -1.83 12.69 12.46
C ALA A 85 -1.11 12.58 11.12
N GLN A 86 -0.01 13.32 10.97
CA GLN A 86 0.64 13.50 9.68
C GLN A 86 2.12 13.15 9.72
N LEU A 87 2.59 12.39 8.75
CA LEU A 87 3.99 12.26 8.39
C LEU A 87 4.21 12.95 7.04
N LEU A 88 5.04 13.99 7.02
CA LEU A 88 5.19 14.86 5.86
C LEU A 88 6.66 14.98 5.45
N THR A 89 6.97 14.64 4.21
CA THR A 89 8.26 15.00 3.59
C THR A 89 8.03 15.86 2.35
N ASN A 90 9.05 16.59 1.96
CA ASN A 90 9.10 17.21 0.64
C ASN A 90 9.82 16.24 -0.31
N ASN A 91 9.07 15.34 -0.93
CA ASN A 91 9.59 14.37 -1.90
C ASN A 91 10.72 13.47 -1.34
N GLY A 92 10.67 13.19 -0.04
CA GLY A 92 11.60 12.29 0.63
C GLY A 92 10.92 10.99 1.03
N ASN A 93 11.65 9.89 1.07
CA ASN A 93 11.07 8.62 1.47
C ASN A 93 10.59 8.63 2.93
N ILE A 94 9.50 7.93 3.18
CA ILE A 94 8.99 7.67 4.53
C ILE A 94 8.98 6.16 4.77
N ARG A 95 9.45 5.73 5.93
CA ARG A 95 9.44 4.33 6.35
C ARG A 95 8.80 4.16 7.72
N LEU A 96 7.89 3.20 7.84
CA LEU A 96 7.30 2.76 9.10
C LEU A 96 7.57 1.27 9.26
N GLU A 97 8.15 0.86 10.38
CA GLU A 97 8.33 -0.55 10.73
C GLU A 97 7.81 -0.82 12.15
N SER A 98 6.76 -1.63 12.23
CA SER A 98 6.23 -2.24 13.45
C SER A 98 6.63 -3.71 13.43
N THR A 99 7.69 -4.10 14.15
CA THR A 99 8.33 -5.41 13.95
C THR A 99 7.41 -6.59 14.27
N ALA A 100 6.72 -6.54 15.42
CA ALA A 100 5.79 -7.56 15.86
C ALA A 100 4.32 -7.13 15.71
N GLY A 101 4.05 -5.84 15.85
CA GLY A 101 2.69 -5.30 15.93
C GLY A 101 2.11 -4.79 14.62
N SER A 102 1.05 -4.00 14.77
CA SER A 102 0.34 -3.33 13.69
C SER A 102 0.87 -1.92 13.47
N SER A 103 0.70 -1.42 12.26
CA SER A 103 0.82 0.00 11.93
C SER A 103 -0.57 0.57 11.68
N THR A 104 -1.13 1.28 12.66
CA THR A 104 -2.34 2.09 12.48
C THR A 104 -1.91 3.45 11.96
N ILE A 105 -2.36 3.82 10.77
CA ILE A 105 -1.86 4.97 10.01
C ILE A 105 -2.91 6.07 9.89
N GLY A 106 -2.46 7.31 10.06
CA GLY A 106 -3.20 8.51 9.66
C GLY A 106 -2.82 8.89 8.24
N ILE A 107 -2.33 10.12 8.07
CA ILE A 107 -1.87 10.64 6.78
C ILE A 107 -0.34 10.52 6.67
N VAL A 108 0.14 9.85 5.62
CA VAL A 108 1.55 9.70 5.29
C VAL A 108 1.77 10.23 3.87
N ASN A 109 2.46 11.36 3.77
CA ASN A 109 2.67 12.08 2.52
C ASN A 109 4.15 12.24 2.21
N ALA A 110 4.61 11.44 1.25
CA ALA A 110 5.95 11.51 0.68
C ALA A 110 6.03 12.34 -0.62
N GLY A 111 4.92 12.95 -1.05
CA GLY A 111 4.76 13.63 -2.33
C GLY A 111 4.37 12.68 -3.47
N THR A 112 3.50 13.13 -4.37
CA THR A 112 2.98 12.34 -5.51
C THR A 112 3.72 12.67 -6.82
N GLY A 113 3.49 11.84 -7.86
CA GLY A 113 4.10 11.99 -9.18
C GLY A 113 5.60 11.67 -9.22
N MET A 114 6.24 11.79 -10.39
CA MET A 114 7.63 11.32 -10.61
C MET A 114 8.69 12.00 -9.73
N ALA A 115 8.38 13.17 -9.16
CA ALA A 115 9.26 13.86 -8.23
C ALA A 115 9.04 13.41 -6.78
N GLY A 116 7.93 12.72 -6.49
CA GLY A 116 7.53 12.26 -5.17
C GLY A 116 8.48 11.21 -4.59
N GLY A 117 8.51 11.14 -3.26
CA GLY A 117 9.18 10.08 -2.53
C GLY A 117 8.35 8.80 -2.51
N ASN A 118 8.95 7.73 -1.98
CA ASN A 118 8.29 6.45 -1.79
C ASN A 118 7.88 6.27 -0.32
N ILE A 119 6.87 5.44 -0.07
CA ILE A 119 6.47 5.00 1.26
C ILE A 119 6.73 3.50 1.38
N SER A 120 7.34 3.06 2.48
CA SER A 120 7.43 1.64 2.84
C SER A 120 6.87 1.43 4.24
N ILE A 121 5.87 0.56 4.35
CA ILE A 121 5.30 0.15 5.64
C ILE A 121 5.51 -1.35 5.80
N VAL A 122 6.15 -1.72 6.90
CA VAL A 122 6.33 -3.09 7.34
C VAL A 122 5.61 -3.25 8.68
N ALA A 123 4.61 -4.11 8.72
CA ALA A 123 3.89 -4.45 9.94
C ALA A 123 3.94 -5.96 10.18
N GLY A 124 4.34 -6.37 11.38
CA GLY A 124 4.36 -7.76 11.81
C GLY A 124 2.97 -8.41 11.75
N THR A 125 1.91 -7.61 11.93
CA THR A 125 0.52 -8.06 11.83
C THR A 125 -0.28 -7.30 10.77
N ALA A 126 -0.83 -6.12 11.07
CA ALA A 126 -1.75 -5.43 10.15
C ALA A 126 -1.33 -4.00 9.85
N ILE A 127 -1.74 -3.50 8.69
CA ILE A 127 -1.75 -2.09 8.35
C ILE A 127 -3.21 -1.65 8.40
N VAL A 128 -3.52 -0.66 9.25
CA VAL A 128 -4.89 -0.31 9.62
C VAL A 128 -5.10 1.18 9.36
N ASP A 129 -6.20 1.53 8.71
CA ASP A 129 -6.65 2.91 8.60
C ASP A 129 -7.12 3.42 9.98
N ALA A 130 -6.56 4.54 10.43
CA ALA A 130 -6.95 5.19 11.68
C ALA A 130 -8.20 6.07 11.52
N GLN A 131 -8.56 6.44 10.29
CA GLN A 131 -9.76 7.22 10.03
C GLN A 131 -11.01 6.34 10.06
N LEU A 132 -12.16 7.00 10.26
CA LEU A 132 -13.49 6.39 10.23
C LEU A 132 -14.31 7.04 9.11
N ASP A 133 -13.67 7.42 8.00
CA ASP A 133 -14.23 8.30 6.96
C ASP A 133 -14.42 7.62 5.60
N ASP A 134 -14.57 6.29 5.56
CA ASP A 134 -14.75 5.52 4.32
C ASP A 134 -15.81 6.09 3.36
N GLY A 135 -15.46 6.09 2.07
CA GLY A 135 -16.38 6.44 0.98
C GLY A 135 -15.76 7.40 -0.05
N PRO A 136 -16.59 8.00 -0.93
CA PRO A 136 -16.10 8.80 -2.06
C PRO A 136 -15.31 10.06 -1.68
N ASN A 137 -15.44 10.51 -0.43
CA ASN A 137 -14.78 11.71 0.09
C ASN A 137 -13.83 11.39 1.25
N ALA A 138 -13.42 10.12 1.39
CA ALA A 138 -12.47 9.69 2.41
C ALA A 138 -11.13 10.43 2.26
N THR A 139 -10.48 10.66 3.40
CA THR A 139 -9.16 11.28 3.46
C THR A 139 -8.11 10.30 2.98
N VAL A 140 -7.26 10.71 2.05
CA VAL A 140 -6.19 9.83 1.55
C VAL A 140 -5.18 9.55 2.66
N ASN A 141 -4.99 8.27 3.02
CA ASN A 141 -3.97 7.86 3.98
C ASN A 141 -2.57 8.00 3.40
N LEU A 142 -2.34 7.47 2.19
CA LEU A 142 -0.99 7.27 1.65
C LEU A 142 -0.80 8.00 0.32
N LEU A 143 0.08 9.01 0.32
CA LEU A 143 0.40 9.82 -0.84
C LEU A 143 1.89 9.66 -1.18
N SER A 144 2.19 9.05 -2.33
CA SER A 144 3.58 8.78 -2.74
C SER A 144 3.72 8.55 -4.25
N TYR A 145 4.96 8.54 -4.75
CA TYR A 145 5.22 8.00 -6.07
C TYR A 145 5.11 6.46 -6.07
N GLY A 146 5.93 5.79 -5.24
CA GLY A 146 5.92 4.35 -5.06
C GLY A 146 5.51 3.95 -3.65
N LEU A 147 4.56 3.02 -3.55
CA LEU A 147 4.05 2.50 -2.29
C LEU A 147 4.35 1.02 -2.11
N ARG A 148 5.14 0.70 -1.08
CA ARG A 148 5.50 -0.67 -0.67
C ARG A 148 4.81 -1.00 0.65
N LEU A 149 3.99 -2.04 0.67
CA LEU A 149 3.30 -2.49 1.88
C LEU A 149 3.62 -3.95 2.19
N SER A 150 4.03 -4.23 3.42
CA SER A 150 4.27 -5.60 3.89
C SER A 150 3.53 -5.80 5.21
N ALA A 151 2.60 -6.75 5.25
CA ALA A 151 1.83 -7.05 6.44
C ALA A 151 1.86 -8.56 6.74
N GLY A 152 1.81 -8.93 8.02
CA GLY A 152 1.62 -10.33 8.40
C GLY A 152 0.24 -10.87 8.05
N THR A 153 -0.81 -10.05 8.16
CA THR A 153 -2.20 -10.50 8.16
C THR A 153 -3.19 -9.64 7.39
N SER A 154 -3.11 -8.31 7.38
CA SER A 154 -4.06 -7.53 6.58
C SER A 154 -3.52 -6.15 6.22
N ILE A 155 -4.05 -5.62 5.13
CA ILE A 155 -3.88 -4.22 4.73
C ILE A 155 -5.27 -3.65 4.54
N GLY A 156 -5.69 -2.79 5.46
CA GLY A 156 -7.08 -2.35 5.57
C GLY A 156 -8.02 -3.51 5.94
N ALA A 157 -9.31 -3.20 5.94
CA ALA A 157 -10.41 -4.14 6.14
C ALA A 157 -11.62 -3.72 5.30
N ALA A 158 -12.64 -4.60 5.25
CA ALA A 158 -13.90 -4.25 4.61
C ALA A 158 -14.56 -3.09 5.37
N GLY A 159 -14.73 -1.95 4.69
CA GLY A 159 -15.26 -0.72 5.30
C GLY A 159 -14.29 -0.03 6.24
N PHE A 160 -12.98 -0.30 6.10
CA PHE A 160 -11.83 0.47 6.60
C PHE A 160 -10.68 0.27 5.61
N VAL A 161 -10.90 0.70 4.37
CA VAL A 161 -9.93 0.46 3.29
C VAL A 161 -8.70 1.36 3.49
N ILE A 162 -7.60 1.09 2.77
CA ILE A 162 -6.50 2.06 2.72
C ILE A 162 -6.72 2.98 1.51
N GLU A 163 -7.02 4.25 1.75
CA GLU A 163 -7.07 5.25 0.71
C GLU A 163 -5.67 5.64 0.24
N THR A 164 -5.47 5.61 -1.08
CA THR A 164 -4.18 5.88 -1.72
C THR A 164 -4.30 6.94 -2.80
N GLU A 165 -3.22 7.70 -2.99
CA GLU A 165 -2.95 8.53 -4.16
C GLU A 165 -1.51 8.23 -4.61
N VAL A 166 -1.33 7.18 -5.41
CA VAL A 166 0.00 6.64 -5.73
C VAL A 166 0.18 6.25 -7.20
N SER A 167 1.41 6.42 -7.72
CA SER A 167 1.71 6.02 -9.11
C SER A 167 1.96 4.52 -9.24
N THR A 168 2.66 3.91 -8.29
CA THR A 168 2.95 2.47 -8.30
C THR A 168 2.71 1.86 -6.93
N LEU A 169 1.94 0.77 -6.89
CA LEU A 169 1.70 -0.03 -5.68
C LEU A 169 2.33 -1.42 -5.82
N ALA A 170 3.02 -1.85 -4.77
CA ALA A 170 3.39 -3.23 -4.54
C ALA A 170 3.09 -3.62 -3.08
N ALA A 171 2.53 -4.81 -2.88
CA ALA A 171 2.15 -5.27 -1.54
C ALA A 171 2.43 -6.76 -1.32
N SER A 172 2.73 -7.13 -0.08
CA SER A 172 2.89 -8.52 0.32
C SER A 172 2.18 -8.77 1.65
N LEU A 173 1.37 -9.81 1.69
CA LEU A 173 0.70 -10.26 2.91
C LEU A 173 0.98 -11.74 3.15
N ALA A 174 1.45 -12.07 4.36
CA ALA A 174 1.68 -13.47 4.72
C ALA A 174 0.34 -14.24 4.93
N ALA A 175 -0.71 -13.52 5.30
CA ALA A 175 -2.07 -14.02 5.41
C ALA A 175 -3.08 -12.90 5.14
N GLY A 176 -4.37 -13.25 5.05
CA GLY A 176 -5.48 -12.30 5.06
C GLY A 176 -5.62 -11.44 3.80
N SER A 177 -6.41 -10.37 3.90
CA SER A 177 -6.90 -9.59 2.75
C SER A 177 -6.21 -8.23 2.67
N ALA A 178 -6.20 -7.67 1.45
CA ALA A 178 -5.86 -6.28 1.20
C ALA A 178 -7.05 -5.53 0.61
N PHE A 179 -7.34 -4.34 1.14
CA PHE A 179 -8.41 -3.47 0.69
C PHE A 179 -7.87 -2.08 0.41
N PHE A 180 -8.06 -1.61 -0.82
CA PHE A 180 -7.54 -0.34 -1.31
C PHE A 180 -8.62 0.49 -2.00
N ALA A 181 -8.55 1.80 -1.79
CA ALA A 181 -9.27 2.79 -2.57
C ALA A 181 -8.28 3.81 -3.15
N GLU A 182 -7.93 3.64 -4.41
CA GLU A 182 -7.07 4.56 -5.14
C GLU A 182 -7.89 5.72 -5.70
N LYS A 183 -7.46 6.94 -5.36
CA LYS A 183 -8.16 8.17 -5.74
C LYS A 183 -8.15 8.39 -7.25
N ASP A 184 -7.01 8.16 -7.89
CA ASP A 184 -6.83 8.31 -9.32
C ASP A 184 -6.52 6.97 -9.99
N GLY A 185 -5.44 6.86 -10.76
CA GLY A 185 -5.02 5.64 -11.43
C GLY A 185 -3.62 5.23 -11.02
N LEU A 186 -3.38 3.92 -10.94
CA LEU A 186 -2.10 3.36 -10.47
C LEU A 186 -1.59 2.24 -11.38
N SER A 187 -0.29 1.95 -11.27
CA SER A 187 0.31 0.70 -11.72
C SER A 187 0.48 -0.28 -10.56
N LEU A 188 -0.08 -1.48 -10.68
CA LEU A 188 0.31 -2.63 -9.87
C LEU A 188 1.61 -3.17 -10.46
N GLY A 189 2.73 -2.75 -9.88
CA GLY A 189 4.02 -2.80 -10.53
C GLY A 189 5.18 -3.12 -9.59
N THR A 190 6.37 -2.63 -9.94
CA THR A 190 7.56 -2.77 -9.09
C THR A 190 7.88 -1.45 -8.42
N VAL A 191 7.88 -1.44 -7.09
CA VAL A 191 8.47 -0.36 -6.30
C VAL A 191 9.94 -0.72 -6.07
N GLY A 192 10.83 0.16 -6.52
CA GLY A 192 12.28 -0.04 -6.38
C GLY A 192 12.74 -0.03 -4.92
N PRO A 193 14.03 -0.28 -4.66
CA PRO A 193 14.57 -0.20 -3.31
C PRO A 193 14.30 1.18 -2.70
N LEU A 194 13.80 1.19 -1.48
CA LEU A 194 13.53 2.40 -0.72
C LEU A 194 14.60 2.57 0.34
N ALA A 195 15.19 3.75 0.46
CA ALA A 195 16.12 4.07 1.53
C ALA A 195 15.68 5.31 2.31
N VAL A 196 15.77 5.23 3.64
CA VAL A 196 15.63 6.35 4.56
C VAL A 196 16.94 6.57 5.31
N ASN A 197 17.20 7.80 5.73
CA ASN A 197 18.38 8.14 6.51
C ASN A 197 18.06 8.10 8.00
N ARG A 198 18.33 6.96 8.64
CA ARG A 198 18.15 6.78 10.09
C ARG A 198 19.19 7.59 10.85
N VAL A 199 18.73 8.40 11.80
CA VAL A 199 19.56 9.25 12.65
C VAL A 199 20.05 8.44 13.85
N ASP A 200 21.34 8.56 14.18
CA ASP A 200 21.94 7.90 15.34
C ASP A 200 22.09 8.85 16.55
N SER A 201 22.59 8.33 17.66
CA SER A 201 22.78 9.08 18.91
C SER A 201 23.84 10.19 18.82
N THR A 202 24.64 10.23 17.75
CA THR A 202 25.59 11.31 17.48
C THR A 202 24.98 12.44 16.64
N GLY A 203 23.74 12.26 16.16
CA GLY A 203 23.07 13.17 15.23
C GLY A 203 23.50 12.98 13.77
N ALA A 204 24.42 12.06 13.49
CA ALA A 204 24.72 11.59 12.14
C ALA A 204 23.54 10.74 11.61
N SER A 205 23.55 10.45 10.31
CA SER A 205 22.56 9.58 9.71
C SER A 205 23.17 8.61 8.72
N ALA A 206 22.64 7.39 8.67
CA ALA A 206 23.04 6.34 7.74
C ALA A 206 21.81 5.78 7.00
N PRO A 207 21.97 5.31 5.75
CA PRO A 207 20.87 4.73 5.01
C PRO A 207 20.43 3.39 5.62
N VAL A 208 19.12 3.21 5.74
CA VAL A 208 18.46 1.93 5.98
C VAL A 208 17.52 1.69 4.81
N SER A 209 17.57 0.49 4.23
CA SER A 209 16.87 0.20 3.00
C SER A 209 15.96 -1.00 3.10
N ASP A 210 14.78 -0.87 2.51
CA ASP A 210 13.94 -2.01 2.16
C ASP A 210 14.21 -2.41 0.70
N ALA A 211 14.26 -3.71 0.44
CA ALA A 211 14.42 -4.23 -0.90
C ALA A 211 13.22 -3.90 -1.80
N ALA A 212 13.45 -3.92 -3.11
CA ALA A 212 12.39 -3.77 -4.10
C ALA A 212 11.28 -4.81 -3.88
N MET A 213 10.05 -4.42 -4.21
CA MET A 213 8.87 -5.28 -4.15
C MET A 213 8.10 -5.16 -5.46
N SER A 214 7.54 -6.27 -5.94
CA SER A 214 6.84 -6.35 -7.22
C SER A 214 5.48 -7.01 -7.05
N GLY A 215 4.47 -6.41 -7.65
CA GLY A 215 3.12 -6.95 -7.69
C GLY A 215 2.44 -6.97 -6.33
N ILE A 216 1.39 -7.79 -6.22
CA ILE A 216 0.71 -8.05 -4.96
C ILE A 216 0.72 -9.56 -4.72
N THR A 217 1.19 -10.00 -3.55
CA THR A 217 1.22 -11.42 -3.18
C THR A 217 0.47 -11.68 -1.87
N THR A 218 -0.38 -12.71 -1.87
CA THR A 218 -1.09 -13.22 -0.68
C THR A 218 -0.86 -14.72 -0.54
N SER A 219 -0.52 -15.21 0.66
CA SER A 219 -0.18 -16.63 0.89
C SER A 219 -1.19 -17.43 1.72
N SER A 220 -2.29 -16.85 2.23
CA SER A 220 -3.38 -17.65 2.81
C SER A 220 -4.75 -16.97 2.79
N GLY A 221 -5.68 -17.58 2.04
CA GLY A 221 -7.12 -17.66 2.35
C GLY A 221 -7.98 -16.40 2.16
N PHE A 222 -7.43 -15.28 1.72
CA PHE A 222 -8.12 -14.00 1.70
C PHE A 222 -7.59 -13.10 0.56
N GLY A 223 -8.43 -12.19 0.11
CA GLY A 223 -8.38 -11.62 -1.24
C GLY A 223 -7.80 -10.22 -1.35
N VAL A 224 -7.71 -9.73 -2.58
CA VAL A 224 -7.39 -8.33 -2.88
C VAL A 224 -8.64 -7.65 -3.43
N GLN A 225 -9.06 -6.56 -2.79
CA GLN A 225 -10.03 -5.63 -3.33
C GLN A 225 -9.35 -4.30 -3.60
N LEU A 226 -9.42 -3.84 -4.84
CA LEU A 226 -8.93 -2.53 -5.26
C LEU A 226 -10.03 -1.81 -6.01
N ALA A 227 -10.47 -0.68 -5.47
CA ALA A 227 -11.25 0.31 -6.21
C ALA A 227 -10.33 1.44 -6.67
N SER A 228 -10.49 1.91 -7.91
CA SER A 228 -9.68 3.01 -8.46
C SER A 228 -10.56 4.02 -9.19
N GLY A 229 -10.35 5.30 -8.91
CA GLY A 229 -11.03 6.42 -9.56
C GLY A 229 -10.57 6.71 -11.00
N GLY A 230 -9.49 6.06 -11.45
CA GLY A 230 -8.80 6.32 -12.71
C GLY A 230 -8.41 5.04 -13.44
N ASN A 231 -7.34 5.11 -14.22
CA ASN A 231 -6.87 3.99 -15.03
C ASN A 231 -5.93 3.10 -14.23
N VAL A 232 -6.04 1.78 -14.39
CA VAL A 232 -5.12 0.83 -13.74
C VAL A 232 -4.35 0.02 -14.77
N SER A 233 -3.06 -0.18 -14.52
CA SER A 233 -2.25 -1.19 -15.20
C SER A 233 -1.78 -2.27 -14.22
N VAL A 234 -1.92 -3.53 -14.61
CA VAL A 234 -1.36 -4.68 -13.88
C VAL A 234 -0.09 -5.12 -14.59
N ASP A 235 1.03 -4.54 -14.18
CA ASP A 235 2.34 -4.72 -14.81
C ASP A 235 3.21 -5.78 -14.12
N GLN A 236 2.82 -6.16 -12.91
CA GLN A 236 3.39 -7.28 -12.15
C GLN A 236 2.27 -8.18 -11.64
N ALA A 237 2.64 -9.43 -11.32
CA ALA A 237 1.66 -10.43 -10.93
C ALA A 237 0.88 -10.00 -9.67
N LEU A 238 -0.43 -10.23 -9.70
CA LEU A 238 -1.27 -10.23 -8.51
C LEU A 238 -1.56 -11.69 -8.17
N GLY A 239 -0.71 -12.27 -7.32
CA GLY A 239 -0.74 -13.68 -6.95
C GLY A 239 -1.62 -13.92 -5.72
N MET A 240 -2.52 -14.90 -5.82
CA MET A 240 -3.41 -15.31 -4.73
C MET A 240 -3.31 -16.80 -4.46
N ASP A 241 -3.06 -17.19 -3.21
CA ASP A 241 -3.13 -18.60 -2.79
C ASP A 241 -4.44 -18.84 -2.01
N GLY A 242 -5.54 -18.92 -2.78
CA GLY A 242 -6.89 -19.27 -2.28
C GLY A 242 -7.87 -18.09 -2.12
N GLY A 243 -7.41 -16.84 -2.08
CA GLY A 243 -8.24 -15.63 -1.92
C GLY A 243 -8.87 -15.11 -3.22
N HIS A 244 -9.91 -14.26 -3.10
CA HIS A 244 -10.59 -13.63 -4.25
C HIS A 244 -9.86 -12.38 -4.75
N VAL A 245 -10.06 -12.02 -6.02
CA VAL A 245 -9.60 -10.73 -6.55
C VAL A 245 -10.80 -9.97 -7.07
N ARG A 246 -10.95 -8.73 -6.59
CA ARG A 246 -11.94 -7.78 -7.09
C ARG A 246 -11.25 -6.48 -7.47
N LEU A 247 -11.25 -6.17 -8.76
CA LEU A 247 -10.80 -4.89 -9.29
C LEU A 247 -12.01 -4.09 -9.76
N GLU A 248 -12.19 -2.88 -9.25
CA GLU A 248 -13.27 -1.96 -9.63
C GLU A 248 -12.70 -0.64 -10.11
N ILE A 249 -12.70 -0.45 -11.42
CA ILE A 249 -11.92 0.60 -12.07
C ILE A 249 -12.85 1.59 -12.75
N ALA A 250 -12.87 2.85 -12.32
CA ALA A 250 -13.68 3.89 -12.96
C ALA A 250 -13.13 4.28 -14.34
N GLY A 251 -11.83 4.08 -14.59
CA GLY A 251 -11.18 4.27 -15.90
C GLY A 251 -11.08 2.99 -16.73
N THR A 252 -9.99 2.88 -17.49
CA THR A 252 -9.60 1.67 -18.24
C THR A 252 -8.72 0.77 -17.40
N LEU A 253 -8.76 -0.54 -17.67
CA LEU A 253 -7.85 -1.51 -17.09
C LEU A 253 -6.97 -2.14 -18.17
N THR A 254 -5.64 -2.13 -17.98
CA THR A 254 -4.70 -2.92 -18.77
C THR A 254 -4.10 -4.03 -17.92
N VAL A 255 -4.15 -5.27 -18.40
CA VAL A 255 -3.55 -6.44 -17.75
C VAL A 255 -2.35 -6.90 -18.57
N ASN A 256 -1.15 -6.68 -18.04
CA ASN A 256 0.13 -7.05 -18.65
C ASN A 256 0.83 -8.24 -17.98
N ALA A 257 0.28 -8.71 -16.85
CA ALA A 257 0.80 -9.83 -16.08
C ALA A 257 -0.34 -10.78 -15.68
N THR A 258 -0.01 -11.80 -14.87
CA THR A 258 -0.99 -12.73 -14.32
C THR A 258 -1.76 -12.11 -13.16
N LEU A 259 -3.09 -12.15 -13.22
CA LEU A 259 -3.97 -12.01 -12.06
C LEU A 259 -4.42 -13.42 -11.66
N GLY A 260 -4.15 -13.77 -10.41
CA GLY A 260 -4.52 -15.04 -9.82
C GLY A 260 -3.42 -16.10 -9.84
N ASN A 261 -3.81 -17.35 -9.60
CA ASN A 261 -2.93 -18.50 -9.51
C ASN A 261 -3.69 -19.77 -9.91
N ALA A 262 -3.07 -20.63 -10.72
CA ALA A 262 -3.64 -21.90 -11.15
C ALA A 262 -3.89 -22.89 -9.99
N SER A 263 -3.15 -22.78 -8.88
CA SER A 263 -3.42 -23.57 -7.67
C SER A 263 -4.46 -22.92 -6.73
N GLY A 264 -4.89 -21.69 -7.02
CA GLY A 264 -5.80 -20.93 -6.17
C GLY A 264 -7.26 -21.36 -6.35
N SER A 265 -8.05 -21.35 -5.27
CA SER A 265 -9.50 -21.60 -5.32
C SER A 265 -10.34 -20.33 -5.45
N GLY A 266 -9.72 -19.15 -5.36
CA GLY A 266 -10.43 -17.88 -5.34
C GLY A 266 -10.91 -17.42 -6.71
N SER A 267 -12.02 -16.70 -6.73
CA SER A 267 -12.59 -16.14 -7.96
C SER A 267 -11.97 -14.79 -8.32
N ILE A 268 -11.96 -14.49 -9.61
CA ILE A 268 -11.50 -13.21 -10.16
C ILE A 268 -12.71 -12.44 -10.67
N SER A 269 -12.89 -11.22 -10.21
CA SER A 269 -13.91 -10.27 -10.66
C SER A 269 -13.24 -8.98 -11.08
N VAL A 270 -13.38 -8.62 -12.35
CA VAL A 270 -12.78 -7.44 -12.95
C VAL A 270 -13.88 -6.59 -13.54
N LEU A 271 -14.07 -5.39 -12.98
CA LEU A 271 -15.05 -4.44 -13.43
C LEU A 271 -14.33 -3.15 -13.83
N ALA A 272 -14.61 -2.65 -15.03
CA ALA A 272 -14.15 -1.34 -15.44
C ALA A 272 -15.27 -0.57 -16.14
N THR A 273 -15.26 0.77 -16.03
CA THR A 273 -16.16 1.58 -16.87
C THR A 273 -15.62 1.67 -18.29
N GLY A 274 -14.32 1.94 -18.43
CA GLY A 274 -13.63 1.96 -19.71
C GLY A 274 -13.31 0.58 -20.25
N THR A 275 -12.53 0.55 -21.34
CA THR A 275 -12.03 -0.69 -21.95
C THR A 275 -11.17 -1.49 -20.98
N ILE A 276 -11.35 -2.80 -20.98
CA ILE A 276 -10.48 -3.78 -20.33
C ILE A 276 -9.62 -4.42 -21.41
N SER A 277 -8.29 -4.30 -21.31
CA SER A 277 -7.35 -4.86 -22.27
C SER A 277 -6.43 -5.89 -21.61
N LEU A 278 -6.40 -7.11 -22.12
CA LEU A 278 -5.38 -8.11 -21.78
C LEU A 278 -4.34 -8.11 -22.88
N SER A 279 -3.08 -7.84 -22.53
CA SER A 279 -1.97 -7.92 -23.48
C SER A 279 -1.65 -9.37 -23.84
N SER A 280 -0.70 -9.59 -24.75
CA SER A 280 -0.22 -10.93 -25.08
C SER A 280 0.37 -11.70 -23.89
N LEU A 281 0.73 -11.00 -22.80
CA LEU A 281 1.19 -11.56 -21.53
C LEU A 281 0.11 -11.53 -20.44
N GLY A 282 -1.03 -10.88 -20.71
CA GLY A 282 -2.12 -10.75 -19.77
C GLY A 282 -2.83 -12.08 -19.53
N ARG A 283 -2.90 -12.48 -18.26
CA ARG A 283 -3.53 -13.75 -17.87
C ARG A 283 -4.47 -13.55 -16.69
N LEU A 284 -5.67 -14.13 -16.76
CA LEU A 284 -6.57 -14.31 -15.63
C LEU A 284 -6.61 -15.80 -15.34
N VAL A 285 -6.13 -16.23 -14.17
CA VAL A 285 -5.96 -17.66 -13.87
C VAL A 285 -6.45 -17.98 -12.48
N THR A 286 -7.32 -18.98 -12.38
CA THR A 286 -7.71 -19.59 -11.10
C THR A 286 -7.80 -21.10 -11.29
N GLY A 287 -7.59 -21.86 -10.22
CA GLY A 287 -7.91 -23.28 -10.19
C GLY A 287 -9.41 -23.46 -10.02
N GLY A 288 -9.92 -23.38 -8.78
CA GLY A 288 -11.33 -23.68 -8.49
C GLY A 288 -12.33 -22.52 -8.64
N GLY A 289 -11.86 -21.28 -8.82
CA GLY A 289 -12.72 -20.10 -8.83
C GLY A 289 -13.35 -19.78 -10.19
N THR A 290 -14.34 -18.88 -10.22
CA THR A 290 -14.87 -18.35 -11.49
C THR A 290 -14.08 -17.12 -11.93
N ILE A 291 -14.12 -16.83 -13.23
CA ILE A 291 -13.63 -15.56 -13.78
C ILE A 291 -14.83 -14.76 -14.29
N ASP A 292 -14.92 -13.52 -13.85
CA ASP A 292 -15.93 -12.57 -14.28
C ASP A 292 -15.28 -11.25 -14.71
N VAL A 293 -15.53 -10.84 -15.95
CA VAL A 293 -14.95 -9.63 -16.56
C VAL A 293 -16.07 -8.79 -17.16
N ALA A 294 -16.23 -7.56 -16.70
CA ALA A 294 -17.29 -6.66 -17.14
C ALA A 294 -16.78 -5.26 -17.44
N SER A 295 -16.91 -4.81 -18.68
CA SER A 295 -16.76 -3.41 -19.08
C SER A 295 -18.14 -2.75 -19.28
N SER A 296 -18.47 -1.75 -18.47
CA SER A 296 -19.84 -1.17 -18.45
C SER A 296 -20.10 -0.11 -19.53
N ALA A 297 -19.07 0.53 -20.06
CA ALA A 297 -19.16 1.47 -21.18
C ALA A 297 -18.14 1.24 -22.30
N GLY A 298 -17.13 0.38 -22.07
CA GLY A 298 -16.06 0.08 -23.03
C GLY A 298 -16.16 -1.29 -23.70
N ALA A 299 -15.03 -1.72 -24.24
CA ALA A 299 -14.82 -3.05 -24.82
C ALA A 299 -14.06 -3.97 -23.85
N VAL A 300 -14.02 -5.26 -24.16
CA VAL A 300 -13.02 -6.18 -23.60
C VAL A 300 -12.15 -6.71 -24.73
N ASP A 301 -10.87 -6.38 -24.71
CA ASP A 301 -9.92 -6.69 -25.78
C ASP A 301 -8.80 -7.61 -25.28
N MET A 302 -8.77 -8.83 -25.80
CA MET A 302 -7.68 -9.79 -25.55
C MET A 302 -6.77 -9.86 -26.78
N GLN A 303 -5.50 -9.54 -26.60
CA GLN A 303 -4.49 -9.71 -27.65
C GLN A 303 -4.15 -11.18 -27.87
N GLY A 304 -3.56 -11.51 -29.02
CA GLY A 304 -3.02 -12.85 -29.27
C GLY A 304 -1.99 -13.24 -28.20
N GLY A 305 -2.23 -14.35 -27.50
CA GLY A 305 -1.44 -14.81 -26.36
C GLY A 305 -2.10 -14.60 -24.99
N ALA A 306 -3.09 -13.70 -24.90
CA ALA A 306 -3.88 -13.51 -23.69
C ALA A 306 -4.68 -14.76 -23.31
N LEU A 307 -4.85 -14.99 -22.01
CA LEU A 307 -5.54 -16.16 -21.45
C LEU A 307 -6.50 -15.78 -20.33
N ALA A 308 -7.69 -16.37 -20.33
CA ALA A 308 -8.48 -16.57 -19.11
C ALA A 308 -8.66 -18.07 -18.88
N GLN A 309 -8.31 -18.58 -17.70
CA GLN A 309 -8.32 -20.00 -17.38
C GLN A 309 -8.89 -20.29 -16.00
N THR A 310 -9.76 -21.30 -15.93
CA THR A 310 -10.23 -21.95 -14.71
C THR A 310 -9.95 -23.46 -14.78
N ASP A 311 -9.98 -24.18 -13.66
CA ASP A 311 -9.94 -25.65 -13.58
C ASP A 311 -11.36 -26.23 -13.40
N GLY A 312 -12.17 -26.15 -14.46
CA GLY A 312 -13.54 -26.69 -14.48
C GLY A 312 -14.66 -25.74 -14.02
N ALA A 313 -14.36 -24.46 -13.80
CA ALA A 313 -15.34 -23.45 -13.38
C ALA A 313 -15.78 -22.53 -14.54
N ASN A 314 -16.65 -21.56 -14.24
CA ASN A 314 -17.23 -20.67 -15.26
C ASN A 314 -16.33 -19.46 -15.56
N ILE A 315 -16.33 -19.05 -16.83
CA ILE A 315 -15.74 -17.81 -17.32
C ILE A 315 -16.85 -16.97 -17.95
N ARG A 316 -17.02 -15.72 -17.49
CA ARG A 316 -17.99 -14.75 -18.02
C ARG A 316 -17.29 -13.47 -18.45
N PHE A 317 -17.58 -13.03 -19.68
CA PHE A 317 -17.12 -11.75 -20.22
C PHE A 317 -18.34 -10.95 -20.68
N GLN A 318 -18.41 -9.67 -20.30
CA GLN A 318 -19.44 -8.72 -20.68
C GLN A 318 -18.79 -7.39 -21.08
N ALA A 319 -19.25 -6.79 -22.18
CA ALA A 319 -18.81 -5.47 -22.62
C ALA A 319 -19.98 -4.70 -23.23
N ALA A 320 -19.99 -3.38 -23.08
CA ALA A 320 -20.99 -2.51 -23.71
C ALA A 320 -20.75 -2.32 -25.21
N SER A 321 -19.48 -2.27 -25.64
CA SER A 321 -19.11 -2.04 -27.05
C SER A 321 -18.90 -3.36 -27.81
N GLY A 322 -17.88 -4.13 -27.43
CA GLY A 322 -17.52 -5.37 -28.11
C GLY A 322 -16.54 -6.20 -27.30
N ILE A 323 -16.41 -7.48 -27.67
CA ILE A 323 -15.49 -8.42 -27.03
C ILE A 323 -14.60 -9.03 -28.11
N THR A 324 -13.30 -8.76 -28.02
CA THR A 324 -12.25 -9.43 -28.81
C THR A 324 -11.59 -10.47 -27.90
N LEU A 325 -11.60 -11.75 -28.29
CA LEU A 325 -11.11 -12.84 -27.46
C LEU A 325 -9.74 -13.38 -27.90
N GLY A 326 -8.97 -13.77 -26.88
CA GLY A 326 -7.82 -14.66 -27.00
C GLY A 326 -8.24 -16.08 -26.65
N LEU A 327 -7.53 -16.73 -25.72
CA LEU A 327 -7.92 -18.05 -25.22
C LEU A 327 -8.77 -17.93 -23.95
N LEU A 328 -9.94 -18.58 -23.97
CA LEU A 328 -10.74 -18.88 -22.78
C LEU A 328 -10.69 -20.40 -22.56
N ASP A 329 -10.18 -20.85 -21.41
CA ASP A 329 -10.10 -22.27 -21.08
C ASP A 329 -10.79 -22.57 -19.74
N ALA A 330 -11.99 -23.15 -19.83
CA ALA A 330 -12.80 -23.52 -18.67
C ALA A 330 -12.67 -25.01 -18.31
N ARG A 331 -11.82 -25.78 -19.00
CA ARG A 331 -11.73 -27.24 -18.81
C ARG A 331 -10.97 -27.56 -17.54
N SER A 332 -11.27 -28.71 -16.94
CA SER A 332 -10.38 -29.29 -15.93
C SER A 332 -9.12 -29.86 -16.59
N ALA A 333 -8.00 -29.86 -15.85
CA ALA A 333 -6.83 -30.63 -16.27
C ALA A 333 -7.19 -32.12 -16.38
N ALA A 334 -6.79 -32.77 -17.48
CA ALA A 334 -7.05 -34.19 -17.74
C ALA A 334 -6.20 -35.12 -16.87
#